data_AF-A0A7C3K3K6-F1
#
_entry.id   AF-A0A7C3K3K6-F1
#
_cell.length_a   1.000
_cell.length_b   1.000
_cell.length_c   1.000
_cell.angle_alpha   90.00
_cell.angle_beta   90.00
_cell.angle_gamma   90.00
#
_symmetry.space_group_name_H-M   'P 1'
#
loop_
_entity.id
_entity.type
_entity.pdbx_description
1 polymer ?
#
loop_
_entity_poly.entity_id
_entity_poly.type
_entity_poly.pdbx_seq_one_letter_code
_entity_poly.pdbx_strand_id
1 'polypeptide(L)'
;WDGRWHGDGKKSWHGEDYMGCRMMNPNLSPQYSQLEGAQVFESKSCLSCHTIGGGDKVGPDLKGLFDRRSEKWVKDFIKNPNKFMTKDEKAANLQRQYGSTMPDIDLSKAELSQIVIFLKEATK
;
A
#
# COMPACT_ATOMS: atom_id res chain seq x y z
N TRP A 1 -11.73 -6.74 37.42
CA TRP A 1 -11.67 -8.17 37.06
C TRP A 1 -12.91 -8.85 37.60
N ASP A 2 -14.04 -8.69 36.91
CA ASP A 2 -15.14 -9.63 36.99
C ASP A 2 -15.88 -9.56 35.64
N GLY A 3 -16.12 -10.72 35.04
CA GLY A 3 -16.54 -10.85 33.65
C GLY A 3 -16.32 -12.27 33.15
N ARG A 4 -17.20 -13.15 33.63
CA ARG A 4 -17.28 -14.58 33.32
C ARG A 4 -17.42 -14.82 31.81
N TRP A 5 -16.46 -15.54 31.23
CA TRP A 5 -16.54 -16.05 29.86
C TRP A 5 -17.61 -17.17 29.79
N HIS A 6 -18.65 -16.96 28.98
CA HIS A 6 -19.50 -18.03 28.48
C HIS A 6 -19.18 -18.23 27.01
N GLY A 7 -18.27 -19.15 26.72
CA GLY A 7 -17.87 -19.52 25.36
C GLY A 7 -18.75 -20.64 24.84
N ASP A 8 -19.78 -20.30 24.08
CA ASP A 8 -20.54 -21.27 23.31
C ASP A 8 -19.76 -21.57 22.02
N GLY A 9 -19.04 -22.69 22.03
CA GLY A 9 -18.21 -23.15 20.92
C GLY A 9 -19.00 -23.48 19.65
N LYS A 10 -19.22 -22.48 18.80
CA LYS A 10 -19.61 -22.70 17.40
C LYS A 10 -18.67 -21.93 16.47
N LYS A 11 -17.95 -22.72 15.68
CA LYS A 11 -17.04 -22.32 14.62
C LYS A 11 -17.85 -21.76 13.45
N SER A 12 -17.82 -20.45 13.25
CA SER A 12 -17.90 -19.85 11.92
C SER A 12 -17.45 -18.40 12.00
N TRP A 13 -16.28 -18.10 11.41
CA TRP A 13 -15.84 -16.73 11.22
C TRP A 13 -16.70 -16.11 10.11
N HIS A 14 -17.72 -15.34 10.48
CA HIS A 14 -18.43 -14.49 9.53
C HIS A 14 -17.67 -13.15 9.42
N GLY A 15 -17.50 -12.66 8.19
CA GLY A 15 -16.66 -11.49 7.87
C GLY A 15 -17.08 -10.16 8.50
N GLU A 16 -18.13 -10.16 9.31
CA GLU A 16 -18.79 -8.99 9.90
C GLU A 16 -18.30 -8.71 11.33
N ASP A 17 -17.76 -9.72 12.04
CA ASP A 17 -17.14 -9.55 13.37
C ASP A 17 -15.81 -8.77 13.32
N TYR A 18 -15.19 -8.68 12.15
CA TYR A 18 -13.95 -7.93 11.93
C TYR A 18 -14.14 -6.41 11.97
N MET A 19 -15.35 -5.91 11.73
CA MET A 19 -15.63 -4.48 11.86
C MET A 19 -15.79 -4.03 13.31
N GLY A 20 -16.10 -4.95 14.24
CA GLY A 20 -16.25 -4.66 15.66
C GLY A 20 -14.92 -4.35 16.36
N CYS A 21 -13.87 -5.14 16.08
CA CYS A 21 -12.54 -4.92 16.68
C CYS A 21 -11.85 -3.63 16.22
N ARG A 22 -12.27 -3.03 15.10
CA ARG A 22 -11.73 -1.79 14.54
C ARG A 22 -11.84 -0.59 15.50
N MET A 23 -12.77 -0.65 16.46
CA MET A 23 -13.08 0.46 17.37
C MET A 23 -12.40 0.33 18.76
N MET A 24 -11.73 -0.79 19.08
CA MET A 24 -11.39 -1.11 20.47
C MET A 24 -9.89 -1.19 20.81
N ASN A 25 -8.96 -1.02 19.87
CA ASN A 25 -7.54 -0.98 20.23
C ASN A 25 -6.70 -0.06 19.30
N PRO A 26 -6.36 1.17 19.74
CA PRO A 26 -5.58 2.11 18.92
C PRO A 26 -4.15 1.64 18.63
N ASN A 27 -3.62 0.67 19.39
CA ASN A 27 -2.29 0.09 19.17
C ASN A 27 -2.27 -1.06 18.14
N LEU A 28 -3.44 -1.55 17.71
CA LEU A 28 -3.54 -2.48 16.59
C LEU A 28 -3.44 -1.76 15.23
N SER A 29 -3.59 -0.43 15.19
CA SER A 29 -3.74 0.32 13.93
C SER A 29 -2.57 0.24 12.94
N PRO A 30 -1.28 0.31 13.33
CA PRO A 30 -0.19 0.35 12.34
C PRO A 30 0.01 -0.99 11.64
N GLN A 31 -0.05 -2.08 12.41
CA GLN A 31 0.09 -3.45 11.92
C GLN A 31 -1.10 -3.87 11.04
N TYR A 32 -2.33 -3.50 11.37
CA TYR A 32 -3.47 -3.72 10.46
C TYR A 32 -3.37 -2.87 9.20
N SER A 33 -2.96 -1.60 9.27
CA SER A 33 -2.75 -0.75 8.09
C SER A 33 -1.64 -1.28 7.17
N GLN A 34 -0.59 -1.89 7.73
CA GLN A 34 0.44 -2.59 6.95
C GLN A 34 -0.13 -3.81 6.21
N LEU A 35 -0.94 -4.64 6.89
CA LEU A 35 -1.58 -5.81 6.28
C LEU A 35 -2.59 -5.43 5.20
N GLU A 36 -3.46 -4.46 5.47
CA GLU A 36 -4.40 -3.91 4.49
C GLU A 36 -3.64 -3.32 3.29
N GLY A 37 -2.58 -2.55 3.55
CA GLY A 37 -1.75 -1.97 2.49
C GLY A 37 -1.05 -3.02 1.64
N ALA A 38 -0.58 -4.12 2.24
CA ALA A 38 0.00 -5.25 1.51
C ALA A 38 -1.05 -5.94 0.61
N GLN A 39 -2.26 -6.17 1.12
CA GLN A 39 -3.36 -6.75 0.34
C GLN A 39 -3.78 -5.85 -0.82
N VAL A 40 -3.85 -4.53 -0.60
CA VAL A 40 -4.14 -3.57 -1.68
C VAL A 40 -3.00 -3.58 -2.70
N PHE A 41 -1.74 -3.61 -2.27
CA PHE A 41 -0.58 -3.65 -3.17
C PHE A 41 -0.57 -4.90 -4.05
N GLU A 42 -0.93 -6.05 -3.51
CA GLU A 42 -1.06 -7.31 -4.25
C GLU A 42 -2.27 -7.30 -5.19
N SER A 43 -3.46 -6.97 -4.68
CA SER A 43 -4.72 -6.97 -5.46
C SER A 43 -4.72 -5.96 -6.61
N LYS A 44 -4.04 -4.82 -6.46
CA LYS A 44 -3.86 -3.82 -7.52
C LYS A 44 -2.69 -4.16 -8.45
N SER A 45 -2.16 -5.38 -8.34
CA SER A 45 -1.13 -5.94 -9.21
C SER A 45 0.18 -5.16 -9.22
N CYS A 46 0.53 -4.45 -8.15
CA CYS A 46 1.77 -3.67 -8.10
C CYS A 46 3.03 -4.55 -8.24
N LEU A 47 2.95 -5.79 -7.73
CA LEU A 47 4.01 -6.81 -7.82
C LEU A 47 4.29 -7.31 -9.26
N SER A 48 3.37 -7.05 -10.20
CA SER A 48 3.58 -7.42 -11.61
C SER A 48 4.72 -6.60 -12.24
N CYS A 49 4.88 -5.35 -11.81
CA CYS A 49 5.86 -4.43 -12.38
C CYS A 49 7.00 -4.07 -11.44
N HIS A 50 6.78 -4.13 -10.12
CA HIS A 50 7.75 -3.72 -9.12
C HIS A 50 8.24 -4.89 -8.27
N THR A 51 9.44 -4.72 -7.73
CA THR A 51 9.95 -5.55 -6.62
C THR A 51 10.19 -4.67 -5.40
N ILE A 52 10.51 -5.33 -4.29
CA ILE A 52 11.05 -4.71 -3.09
C ILE A 52 12.34 -5.48 -2.76
N GLY A 53 13.48 -4.91 -3.14
CA GLY A 53 14.82 -5.47 -2.92
C GLY A 53 15.19 -6.59 -3.89
N GLY A 54 14.40 -6.80 -4.93
CA GLY A 54 14.63 -7.81 -5.97
C GLY A 54 15.24 -7.24 -7.24
N GLY A 55 15.58 -5.95 -7.26
CA GLY A 55 16.04 -5.24 -8.45
C GLY A 55 14.91 -4.82 -9.39
N ASP A 56 15.30 -4.10 -10.44
CA ASP A 56 14.37 -3.54 -11.40
C ASP A 56 13.67 -4.63 -12.24
N LYS A 57 12.41 -4.39 -12.60
CA LYS A 57 11.62 -5.22 -13.51
C LYS A 57 11.10 -4.36 -14.67
N VAL A 58 9.78 -4.29 -14.84
CA VAL A 58 9.11 -3.36 -15.75
C VAL A 58 9.19 -1.93 -15.19
N GLY A 59 9.11 -1.81 -13.86
CA GLY A 59 9.39 -0.58 -13.13
C GLY A 59 10.60 -0.70 -12.20
N PRO A 60 11.01 0.43 -11.59
CA PRO A 60 12.11 0.46 -10.63
C PRO A 60 11.84 -0.40 -9.39
N ASP A 61 12.90 -0.91 -8.77
CA ASP A 61 12.83 -1.46 -7.41
C ASP A 61 12.38 -0.38 -6.42
N LEU A 62 11.45 -0.76 -5.54
CA LEU A 62 10.90 0.12 -4.53
C LEU A 62 11.75 0.14 -3.26
N LYS A 63 12.72 -0.76 -3.06
CA LYS A 63 13.62 -0.68 -1.89
C LYS A 63 14.30 0.68 -1.79
N GLY A 64 14.30 1.31 -0.62
CA GLY A 64 14.77 2.67 -0.34
C GLY A 64 13.92 3.78 -0.97
N LEU A 65 12.65 3.54 -1.31
CA LEU A 65 11.80 4.51 -2.02
C LEU A 65 11.76 5.87 -1.31
N PHE A 66 11.58 5.85 0.01
CA PHE A 66 11.43 7.08 0.81
C PHE A 66 12.75 7.81 1.08
N ASP A 67 13.89 7.18 0.82
CA ASP A 67 15.19 7.85 0.80
C ASP A 67 15.34 8.72 -0.46
N ARG A 68 14.68 8.29 -1.55
CA ARG A 68 14.77 8.94 -2.87
C ARG A 68 13.64 9.93 -3.14
N ARG A 69 12.47 9.75 -2.51
CA ARG A 69 11.24 10.47 -2.81
C ARG A 69 10.46 10.80 -1.53
N SER A 70 9.96 12.03 -1.46
CA SER A 70 9.05 12.42 -0.37
C SER A 70 7.73 11.65 -0.45
N GLU A 71 7.09 11.44 0.70
CA GLU A 71 5.77 10.81 0.77
C GLU A 71 4.72 11.53 -0.10
N LYS A 72 4.75 12.87 -0.10
CA LYS A 72 3.86 13.67 -0.95
C LYS A 72 4.05 13.35 -2.42
N TRP A 73 5.30 13.26 -2.88
CA TRP A 73 5.61 12.91 -4.27
C TRP A 73 5.09 11.51 -4.61
N VAL A 74 5.29 10.53 -3.73
CA VAL A 74 4.79 9.15 -3.93
C VAL A 74 3.26 9.13 -4.02
N LYS A 75 2.56 9.84 -3.12
CA LYS A 75 1.09 9.97 -3.14
C LYS A 75 0.59 10.61 -4.43
N ASP A 76 1.19 11.72 -4.84
CA ASP A 76 0.75 12.45 -6.03
C ASP A 76 1.02 11.66 -7.31
N PHE A 77 2.15 10.94 -7.38
CA PHE A 77 2.50 10.08 -8.49
C PHE A 77 1.52 8.91 -8.61
N ILE A 78 1.32 8.11 -7.54
CA ILE A 78 0.44 6.93 -7.56
C ILE A 78 -1.01 7.32 -7.90
N LYS A 79 -1.45 8.52 -7.50
CA LYS A 79 -2.82 8.97 -7.73
C LYS A 79 -3.14 9.18 -9.21
N ASN A 80 -2.19 9.64 -10.03
CA ASN A 80 -2.37 9.82 -11.48
C ASN A 80 -1.02 9.71 -12.21
N PRO A 81 -0.42 8.51 -12.33
CA PRO A 81 0.93 8.35 -12.85
C PRO A 81 1.10 8.95 -14.25
N ASN A 82 0.16 8.71 -15.16
CA ASN A 82 0.21 9.21 -16.54
C ASN A 82 0.30 10.74 -16.59
N LYS A 83 -0.58 11.41 -15.85
CA LYS A 83 -0.62 12.88 -15.80
C LYS A 83 0.53 13.47 -15.01
N PHE A 84 1.06 12.74 -14.04
CA PHE A 84 2.16 13.21 -13.22
C PHE A 84 3.50 13.14 -13.98
N MET A 85 3.70 12.11 -14.81
CA MET A 85 4.87 11.98 -15.69
C MET A 85 5.05 13.15 -16.66
N THR A 86 3.97 13.78 -17.11
CA THR A 86 4.06 14.96 -18.01
C THR A 86 4.36 16.26 -17.27
N LYS A 87 4.23 16.28 -15.93
CA LYS A 87 4.35 17.49 -15.10
C LYS A 87 5.61 17.54 -14.26
N ASP A 88 6.16 16.39 -13.89
CA ASP A 88 7.31 16.27 -13.01
C ASP A 88 8.48 15.65 -13.76
N GLU A 89 9.60 16.37 -13.82
CA GLU A 89 10.78 15.94 -14.57
C GLU A 89 11.35 14.62 -14.01
N LYS A 90 11.29 14.38 -12.70
CA LYS A 90 11.79 13.14 -12.11
C LYS A 90 10.94 11.95 -12.55
N ALA A 91 9.62 12.12 -12.62
CA ALA A 91 8.70 11.14 -13.15
C ALA A 91 8.92 10.91 -14.66
N ALA A 92 9.10 11.97 -15.45
CA ALA A 92 9.44 11.87 -16.86
C ALA A 92 10.76 11.10 -17.10
N ASN A 93 11.76 11.31 -16.24
CA ASN A 93 13.04 10.61 -16.32
C ASN A 93 12.88 9.12 -16.07
N LEU A 94 12.01 8.73 -15.13
CA LEU A 94 11.70 7.31 -14.90
C LEU A 94 11.06 6.70 -16.15
N GLN A 95 10.10 7.37 -16.78
CA GLN A 95 9.48 6.87 -18.01
C GLN A 95 10.52 6.68 -19.13
N ARG A 96 11.44 7.64 -19.31
CA ARG A 96 12.53 7.53 -20.29
C ARG A 96 13.52 6.40 -19.97
N GLN A 97 13.81 6.19 -18.69
CA GLN A 97 14.75 5.17 -18.23
C GLN A 97 14.21 3.76 -18.41
N TYR A 98 12.95 3.52 -18.04
CA TYR A 98 12.34 2.19 -18.06
C TYR A 98 11.56 1.89 -19.34
N GLY A 99 11.33 2.89 -20.19
CA GLY A 99 10.57 2.76 -21.45
C GLY A 99 9.10 2.37 -21.27
N SER A 100 8.66 2.22 -20.02
CA SER A 100 7.32 1.77 -19.64
C SER A 100 6.60 2.88 -18.89
N THR A 101 5.30 3.01 -19.14
CA THR A 101 4.44 3.96 -18.45
C THR A 101 3.67 3.21 -17.37
N MET A 102 3.75 3.68 -16.12
CA MET A 102 2.90 3.15 -15.06
C MET A 102 1.45 3.52 -15.39
N PRO A 103 0.51 2.55 -15.50
CA PRO A 103 -0.87 2.86 -15.81
C PRO A 103 -1.55 3.60 -14.66
N ASP A 104 -2.64 4.32 -14.96
CA ASP A 104 -3.52 4.84 -13.92
C ASP A 104 -4.21 3.68 -13.23
N ILE A 105 -4.04 3.59 -11.91
CA ILE A 105 -4.64 2.55 -11.08
C ILE A 105 -5.84 3.17 -10.34
N ASP A 106 -7.00 2.53 -10.42
CA ASP A 106 -8.17 2.97 -9.68
C ASP A 106 -8.00 2.68 -8.18
N LEU A 107 -7.74 3.74 -7.42
CA LEU A 107 -7.51 3.71 -5.98
C LEU A 107 -8.42 4.72 -5.29
N SER A 108 -9.18 4.25 -4.31
CA SER A 108 -9.83 5.12 -3.34
C SER A 108 -8.79 5.84 -2.47
N LYS A 109 -9.21 6.93 -1.82
CA LYS A 109 -8.33 7.67 -0.89
C LYS A 109 -7.85 6.79 0.28
N ALA A 110 -8.68 5.86 0.72
CA ALA A 110 -8.34 4.94 1.80
C ALA A 110 -7.26 3.94 1.34
N GLU A 111 -7.45 3.31 0.18
CA GLU A 111 -6.47 2.39 -0.42
C GLU A 111 -5.12 3.08 -0.66
N LEU A 112 -5.12 4.31 -1.19
CA LEU A 112 -3.90 5.08 -1.38
C LEU A 112 -3.17 5.32 -0.06
N SER A 113 -3.90 5.62 1.01
CA SER A 113 -3.29 5.79 2.34
C SER A 113 -2.67 4.50 2.85
N GLN A 114 -3.37 3.36 2.70
CA GLN A 114 -2.86 2.07 3.15
C GLN A 114 -1.63 1.63 2.36
N ILE A 115 -1.64 1.79 1.03
CA ILE A 115 -0.46 1.52 0.20
C ILE A 115 0.74 2.34 0.68
N VAL A 116 0.56 3.63 0.97
CA VAL A 116 1.69 4.47 1.38
C VAL A 116 2.22 4.06 2.75
N ILE A 117 1.34 3.67 3.69
CA ILE A 117 1.75 3.12 4.99
C ILE A 117 2.56 1.83 4.79
N PHE A 118 2.04 0.91 3.97
CA PHE A 118 2.74 -0.33 3.64
C PHE A 118 4.11 -0.06 2.99
N LEU A 119 4.17 0.80 1.97
CA LEU A 119 5.41 1.12 1.27
C LEU A 119 6.45 1.72 2.23
N LYS A 120 6.06 2.60 3.15
CA LYS A 120 7.00 3.19 4.13
C LYS A 120 7.73 2.16 4.97
N GLU A 121 7.05 1.05 5.26
CA GLU A 121 7.57 -0.01 6.12
C GLU A 121 8.29 -1.08 5.29
N ALA A 122 7.68 -1.50 4.18
CA ALA A 122 8.20 -2.56 3.34
C ALA A 122 9.44 -2.14 2.53
N THR A 123 9.60 -0.85 2.24
CA THR A 123 10.70 -0.35 1.39
C THR A 123 11.91 0.16 2.15
N LYS A 124 12.01 -0.07 3.47
CA LYS A 124 13.18 0.30 4.26
C LYS A 124 14.44 -0.49 3.83
#